data_AF-A0A166BX76-F1
#
_entry.id   AF-A0A166BX76-F1
#
_cell.length_a   1.000
_cell.length_b   1.000
_cell.length_c   1.000
_cell.angle_alpha   90.00
_cell.angle_beta   90.00
_cell.angle_gamma   90.00
#
_symmetry.space_group_name_H-M   'P 1'
#
loop_
_entity.id
_entity.type
_entity.pdbx_description
1 polymer ?
#
loop_
_entity_poly.entity_id
_entity_poly.type
_entity_poly.pdbx_seq_one_letter_code
_entity_poly.pdbx_strand_id
1 'polypeptide(L)'
;MFSVLGLFRSVKCPEKPSCSRNPCPFSHEDTHLVPQLQFPKIVQPAAASTSSEHLVPAKRTLGDVSASSPSSSLALEPPKKVAKTISAQGRVRTTVPQAATTPTGAPLLRISPAASKIAVPLRQTMLSTLWKHFAELYSELLPNHPDLARAHSLAQEEEVYSQSVKITYRTAMISCVARVKKRPKPDSISHPSVGTEAEIAKRVLESKTPKSIKYPRVQSSDLESLILSKEKQLELGYVLDPPSSPGGVQPSLEGKVYPKCDRCQKAFLVKRLEHGPETCVAHWGRQVFDKSMGEKQKIWSCCSQPLGSTGCDIGVHVFYENEVADLHARHAFSYTESSSASVLDVVALDCEMIYTTGGMRVARVSIVDGDGKEVFDELVRMDEGVSVLDFNTRFSGITSLDEARLNLVSVRKALQSYIGPSTIVIGHALENDLKTLRMIHPRCVDTVELFPHHAGLPYRRALRALVSEKLGQSIQAGGGTSGHSSLEDARATLDLVRWYLANTKTARLPVSQSSSNTNGTVDP
;
A
#
# COMPACT_ATOMS: atom_id res chain seq x y z
N MET A 1 -5.94 45.25 -12.68
CA MET A 1 -6.86 45.07 -11.53
C MET A 1 -7.22 43.60 -11.47
N PHE A 2 -7.18 42.94 -10.31
CA PHE A 2 -7.51 41.51 -10.21
C PHE A 2 -9.01 41.32 -9.95
N SER A 3 -9.64 40.38 -10.66
CA SER A 3 -11.03 40.00 -10.41
C SER A 3 -11.12 39.16 -9.14
N VAL A 4 -12.03 39.51 -8.24
CA VAL A 4 -12.21 38.81 -6.96
C VAL A 4 -13.22 37.68 -7.16
N LEU A 5 -12.74 36.45 -7.36
CA LEU A 5 -13.52 35.26 -7.73
C LEU A 5 -14.45 34.70 -6.63
N GLY A 6 -15.06 35.55 -5.80
CA GLY A 6 -16.12 35.20 -4.84
C GLY A 6 -15.74 34.32 -3.64
N LEU A 7 -14.57 33.67 -3.67
CA LEU A 7 -14.10 32.58 -2.79
C LEU A 7 -14.33 32.76 -1.28
N PHE A 8 -14.39 33.98 -0.75
CA PHE A 8 -14.53 34.25 0.68
C PHE A 8 -15.82 34.99 1.08
N ARG A 9 -16.81 35.10 0.17
CA ARG A 9 -18.13 35.69 0.46
C ARG A 9 -18.97 34.93 1.49
N SER A 10 -18.59 33.70 1.85
CA SER A 10 -19.21 32.92 2.93
C SER A 10 -18.57 33.14 4.31
N VAL A 11 -17.45 33.88 4.39
CA VAL A 11 -16.66 34.06 5.61
C VAL A 11 -16.77 35.52 6.08
N LYS A 12 -17.12 35.76 7.35
CA LYS A 12 -17.22 37.13 7.90
C LYS A 12 -15.87 37.82 7.94
N CYS A 13 -15.84 39.11 7.62
CA CYS A 13 -14.64 39.93 7.65
C CYS A 13 -14.12 40.12 9.09
N PRO A 14 -12.86 39.77 9.40
CA PRO A 14 -12.28 39.91 10.74
C PRO A 14 -12.03 41.36 11.17
N GLU A 15 -12.16 42.32 10.25
CA GLU A 15 -11.97 43.76 10.48
C GLU A 15 -13.32 44.51 10.58
N LYS A 16 -14.46 43.82 10.60
CA LYS A 16 -15.76 44.47 10.83
C LYS A 16 -15.85 44.94 12.30
N PRO A 17 -16.25 46.19 12.60
CA PRO A 17 -16.91 47.18 11.73
C PRO A 17 -15.99 48.20 11.03
N SER A 18 -14.67 48.22 11.29
CA SER A 18 -13.76 49.28 10.81
C SER A 18 -13.13 49.04 9.43
N CYS A 19 -13.43 47.93 8.76
CA CYS A 19 -12.80 47.56 7.48
C CYS A 19 -13.17 48.53 6.34
N SER A 20 -12.18 49.26 5.83
CA SER A 20 -12.29 50.25 4.75
C SER A 20 -11.95 49.71 3.35
N ARG A 21 -11.77 48.39 3.19
CA ARG A 21 -11.37 47.77 1.91
C ARG A 21 -12.54 47.72 0.93
N ASN A 22 -12.36 48.29 -0.26
CA ASN A 22 -13.32 48.21 -1.36
C ASN A 22 -12.62 47.74 -2.66
N PRO A 23 -12.98 46.57 -3.24
CA PRO A 23 -13.86 45.54 -2.67
C PRO A 23 -13.15 44.74 -1.56
N CYS A 24 -13.87 44.44 -0.47
CA CYS A 24 -13.41 43.46 0.51
C CYS A 24 -13.64 42.03 -0.02
N PRO A 25 -12.69 41.08 0.13
CA PRO A 25 -12.91 39.69 -0.26
C PRO A 25 -13.85 38.92 0.69
N PHE A 26 -14.00 39.39 1.94
CA PHE A 26 -14.80 38.76 2.99
C PHE A 26 -16.19 39.38 3.12
N SER A 27 -17.16 38.63 3.67
CA SER A 27 -18.53 39.11 3.87
C SER A 27 -18.63 40.16 4.97
N HIS A 28 -19.41 41.21 4.70
CA HIS A 28 -19.82 42.24 5.66
C HIS A 28 -21.31 42.09 6.06
N GLU A 29 -22.04 41.10 5.55
CA GLU A 29 -23.47 40.89 5.82
C GLU A 29 -23.71 40.13 7.14
N ASP A 30 -24.82 40.43 7.82
CA ASP A 30 -25.23 39.74 9.07
C ASP A 30 -26.46 38.86 8.84
N THR A 31 -26.33 37.89 7.95
CA THR A 31 -27.38 36.91 7.62
C THR A 31 -27.14 35.56 8.31
N HIS A 32 -27.97 35.24 9.31
CA HIS A 32 -28.04 33.88 9.86
C HIS A 32 -28.80 32.97 8.89
N LEU A 33 -28.08 32.15 8.12
CA LEU A 33 -28.66 31.08 7.31
C LEU A 33 -28.06 29.73 7.71
N VAL A 34 -28.68 29.09 8.70
CA VAL A 34 -28.50 27.66 8.98
C VAL A 34 -29.46 26.90 8.06
N PRO A 35 -29.01 25.94 7.23
CA PRO A 35 -29.90 25.15 6.40
C PRO A 35 -30.81 24.26 7.27
N GLN A 36 -32.11 24.58 7.34
CA GLN A 36 -33.10 23.67 7.91
C GLN A 36 -33.41 22.54 6.92
N LEU A 37 -33.02 21.31 7.26
CA LEU A 37 -33.53 20.11 6.59
C LEU A 37 -34.99 19.88 6.99
N GLN A 38 -35.91 19.99 6.04
CA GLN A 38 -37.31 19.60 6.22
C GLN A 38 -37.48 18.12 5.86
N PHE A 39 -37.98 17.33 6.80
CA PHE A 39 -38.36 15.93 6.56
C PHE A 39 -39.87 15.82 6.34
N PRO A 40 -40.34 14.98 5.40
CA PRO A 40 -41.77 14.74 5.21
C PRO A 40 -42.37 13.98 6.40
N LYS A 41 -43.60 14.34 6.79
CA LYS A 41 -44.32 13.68 7.90
C LYS A 41 -44.77 12.29 7.50
N ILE A 42 -44.32 11.27 8.24
CA ILE A 42 -44.90 9.91 8.18
C ILE A 42 -46.09 9.85 9.16
N VAL A 43 -47.22 9.31 8.70
CA VAL A 43 -48.40 9.07 9.52
C VAL A 43 -48.27 7.71 10.22
N GLN A 44 -48.41 7.69 11.55
CA GLN A 44 -48.40 6.45 12.34
C GLN A 44 -49.83 5.95 12.60
N PRO A 45 -50.11 4.64 12.41
CA PRO A 45 -51.24 3.97 13.03
C PRO A 45 -51.10 3.91 14.57
N ALA A 46 -52.22 3.71 15.27
CA ALA A 46 -52.28 3.81 16.73
C ALA A 46 -51.54 2.69 17.49
N ALA A 47 -51.11 3.00 18.72
CA ALA A 47 -50.41 2.08 19.60
C ALA A 47 -51.34 1.17 20.42
N ALA A 48 -50.82 0.02 20.85
CA ALA A 48 -51.33 -0.75 21.97
C ALA A 48 -50.30 -0.71 23.11
N SER A 49 -50.76 -0.58 24.36
CA SER A 49 -49.92 -0.23 25.51
C SER A 49 -49.72 -1.37 26.51
N THR A 50 -48.49 -1.58 26.95
CA THR A 50 -48.17 -2.25 28.22
C THR A 50 -46.98 -1.55 28.89
N SER A 51 -47.05 -1.41 30.22
CA SER A 51 -46.12 -0.64 31.04
C SER A 51 -45.38 -1.52 32.04
N SER A 52 -44.10 -1.23 32.31
CA SER A 52 -43.40 -1.68 33.51
C SER A 52 -42.29 -0.70 33.91
N GLU A 53 -42.22 -0.40 35.22
CA GLU A 53 -41.16 0.39 35.83
C GLU A 53 -40.10 -0.52 36.46
N HIS A 54 -38.85 -0.06 36.59
CA HIS A 54 -38.31 0.36 37.90
C HIS A 54 -36.80 0.66 37.94
N LEU A 55 -36.49 1.81 38.54
CA LEU A 55 -35.46 2.10 39.55
C LEU A 55 -33.98 1.73 39.35
N VAL A 56 -33.17 2.80 39.34
CA VAL A 56 -31.74 2.83 39.69
C VAL A 56 -31.57 2.90 41.22
N PRO A 57 -30.55 2.24 41.82
CA PRO A 57 -30.06 2.56 43.16
C PRO A 57 -28.64 3.18 43.15
N ALA A 58 -28.45 4.32 43.83
CA ALA A 58 -27.12 4.93 44.03
C ALA A 58 -26.99 5.66 45.38
N LYS A 59 -26.12 5.15 46.27
CA LYS A 59 -25.53 5.76 47.50
C LYS A 59 -24.65 4.68 48.18
N ARG A 60 -23.56 4.95 48.91
CA ARG A 60 -23.26 6.05 49.87
C ARG A 60 -21.73 6.20 50.07
N THR A 61 -21.32 7.25 50.78
CA THR A 61 -19.94 7.53 51.27
C THR A 61 -19.91 7.67 52.81
N LEU A 62 -18.78 8.11 53.39
CA LEU A 62 -18.37 8.23 54.83
C LEU A 62 -17.63 6.98 55.36
N GLY A 63 -16.55 7.08 56.15
CA GLY A 63 -15.76 8.25 56.63
C GLY A 63 -14.49 7.83 57.42
N ASP A 64 -13.65 8.81 57.82
CA ASP A 64 -12.35 8.67 58.55
C ASP A 64 -12.46 8.03 59.97
N VAL A 65 -11.41 7.56 60.68
CA VAL A 65 -10.17 8.28 61.14
C VAL A 65 -9.04 7.36 61.67
N SER A 66 -7.78 7.85 61.60
CA SER A 66 -6.64 7.77 62.58
C SER A 66 -6.21 6.43 63.24
N ALA A 67 -4.95 6.17 63.65
CA ALA A 67 -3.60 6.75 63.42
C ALA A 67 -2.55 5.70 63.90
N SER A 68 -1.27 5.74 63.52
CA SER A 68 -0.18 6.44 64.26
C SER A 68 1.23 6.01 63.78
N SER A 69 2.29 6.71 64.20
CA SER A 69 3.71 6.37 63.92
C SER A 69 4.65 6.81 65.05
N PRO A 70 5.83 6.18 65.18
CA PRO A 70 7.14 6.88 65.07
C PRO A 70 8.16 6.04 64.24
N SER A 71 9.33 6.49 63.78
CA SER A 71 9.99 7.80 63.55
C SER A 71 11.09 7.54 62.48
N SER A 72 12.32 8.06 62.31
CA SER A 72 13.23 9.14 62.82
C SER A 72 14.51 9.06 61.94
N SER A 73 15.35 10.07 61.68
CA SER A 73 15.31 11.54 61.83
C SER A 73 16.57 12.16 61.12
N LEU A 74 16.78 13.48 61.21
CA LEU A 74 17.95 14.28 60.73
C LEU A 74 18.09 14.49 59.20
N ALA A 75 18.76 15.53 58.67
CA ALA A 75 18.75 17.00 58.91
C ALA A 75 19.72 17.71 57.92
N LEU A 76 19.51 19.02 57.67
CA LEU A 76 20.42 20.02 57.03
C LEU A 76 20.45 20.21 55.48
N GLU A 77 19.73 21.24 55.02
CA GLU A 77 20.14 22.24 54.00
C GLU A 77 20.79 23.47 54.71
N PRO A 78 21.21 24.63 54.12
CA PRO A 78 21.00 25.25 52.78
C PRO A 78 22.37 25.74 52.15
N PRO A 79 22.56 26.78 51.26
CA PRO A 79 21.67 27.88 50.81
C PRO A 79 21.70 28.32 49.31
N LYS A 80 20.90 29.37 49.05
CA LYS A 80 20.36 29.84 47.76
C LYS A 80 21.10 31.08 47.19
N LYS A 81 20.94 31.33 45.89
CA LYS A 81 20.79 32.68 45.25
C LYS A 81 20.16 32.50 43.85
N VAL A 82 18.89 32.86 43.65
CA VAL A 82 18.36 34.20 43.23
C VAL A 82 18.52 34.45 41.72
N ALA A 83 17.43 34.90 41.08
CA ALA A 83 17.21 34.83 39.63
C ALA A 83 17.44 36.16 38.88
N LYS A 84 17.36 36.11 37.54
CA LYS A 84 16.90 37.26 36.74
C LYS A 84 16.26 36.83 35.42
N THR A 85 15.08 37.38 35.13
CA THR A 85 14.37 37.24 33.85
C THR A 85 14.50 38.53 33.07
N ILE A 86 14.88 38.47 31.79
CA ILE A 86 14.77 39.58 30.84
C ILE A 86 14.27 39.00 29.50
N SER A 87 13.24 39.61 28.93
CA SER A 87 12.76 39.30 27.58
C SER A 87 13.44 40.18 26.54
N ALA A 88 13.69 39.62 25.35
CA ALA A 88 14.05 40.38 24.17
C ALA A 88 13.33 39.79 22.95
N GLN A 89 12.52 40.60 22.27
CA GLN A 89 11.88 40.21 21.02
C GLN A 89 12.90 40.32 19.88
N GLY A 90 13.11 39.23 19.12
CA GLY A 90 14.07 39.16 18.01
C GLY A 90 13.40 38.67 16.73
N ARG A 91 13.58 39.40 15.63
CA ARG A 91 12.89 39.16 14.34
C ARG A 91 13.58 38.05 13.54
N VAL A 92 12.79 37.29 12.77
CA VAL A 92 13.23 36.16 11.93
C VAL A 92 14.39 36.54 10.99
N ARG A 93 15.38 35.65 10.87
CA ARG A 93 16.27 35.57 9.71
C ARG A 93 16.44 34.12 9.27
N THR A 94 15.78 33.74 8.19
CA THR A 94 15.94 32.43 7.54
C THR A 94 17.22 32.46 6.72
N THR A 95 18.27 31.78 7.17
CA THR A 95 19.53 31.63 6.42
C THR A 95 19.76 30.17 6.07
N VAL A 96 19.80 29.86 4.76
CA VAL A 96 20.21 28.54 4.26
C VAL A 96 21.63 28.23 4.78
N PRO A 97 21.87 27.07 5.42
CA PRO A 97 23.21 26.72 5.89
C PRO A 97 24.16 26.45 4.72
N GLN A 98 24.98 27.42 4.34
CA GLN A 98 26.18 27.15 3.54
C GLN A 98 27.10 26.18 4.30
N ALA A 99 27.63 25.19 3.60
CA ALA A 99 28.60 24.26 4.14
C ALA A 99 29.92 24.99 4.44
N ALA A 100 30.28 25.10 5.71
CA ALA A 100 31.60 25.59 6.12
C ALA A 100 32.53 24.41 6.33
N THR A 101 33.72 24.48 5.73
CA THR A 101 34.77 23.47 5.84
C THR A 101 35.43 23.48 7.22
N THR A 102 35.92 22.31 7.65
CA THR A 102 36.97 22.22 8.66
C THR A 102 38.34 22.42 8.00
N PRO A 103 39.39 22.85 8.74
CA PRO A 103 40.75 22.90 8.21
C PRO A 103 41.30 21.56 7.73
N THR A 104 40.65 20.45 8.07
CA THR A 104 41.01 19.07 7.71
C THR A 104 40.14 18.47 6.59
N GLY A 105 39.18 19.22 6.04
CA GLY A 105 38.25 18.75 4.99
C GLY A 105 37.17 17.77 5.46
N ALA A 106 37.19 17.33 6.73
CA ALA A 106 36.22 16.40 7.29
C ALA A 106 34.84 17.06 7.50
N PRO A 107 33.72 16.38 7.18
CA PRO A 107 32.36 16.89 7.36
C PRO A 107 31.97 17.00 8.84
N LEU A 108 31.15 18.02 9.15
CA LEU A 108 30.57 18.26 10.47
C LEU A 108 29.04 18.10 10.45
N LEU A 109 28.50 17.33 11.40
CA LEU A 109 27.06 17.19 11.62
C LEU A 109 26.51 18.39 12.40
N ARG A 110 25.98 19.38 11.69
CA ARG A 110 25.29 20.55 12.26
C ARG A 110 23.84 20.22 12.64
N ILE A 111 23.67 19.28 13.59
CA ILE A 111 22.37 18.83 14.09
C ILE A 111 22.22 19.14 15.59
N SER A 112 21.01 19.52 16.01
CA SER A 112 20.69 19.67 17.44
C SER A 112 20.72 18.29 18.13
N PRO A 113 21.28 18.16 19.34
CA PRO A 113 21.22 16.90 20.10
C PRO A 113 19.80 16.38 20.31
N ALA A 114 18.80 17.26 20.43
CA ALA A 114 17.39 16.90 20.57
C ALA A 114 16.75 16.34 19.28
N ALA A 115 17.37 16.56 18.12
CA ALA A 115 16.87 16.11 16.81
C ALA A 115 17.45 14.76 16.36
N SER A 116 18.26 14.09 17.18
CA SER A 116 19.01 12.89 16.78
C SER A 116 18.70 11.68 17.67
N LYS A 117 18.16 10.60 17.08
CA LYS A 117 17.89 9.32 17.80
C LYS A 117 19.16 8.57 18.26
N ILE A 118 20.33 9.04 17.83
CA ILE A 118 21.66 8.53 18.18
C ILE A 118 22.52 9.72 18.66
N ALA A 119 23.36 9.52 19.68
CA ALA A 119 24.19 10.58 20.24
C ALA A 119 25.10 11.23 19.17
N VAL A 120 25.01 12.55 19.01
CA VAL A 120 25.73 13.31 17.97
C VAL A 120 27.25 13.07 17.99
N PRO A 121 27.95 12.98 19.15
CA PRO A 121 29.37 12.62 19.16
C PRO A 121 29.67 11.24 18.55
N LEU A 122 28.77 10.25 18.70
CA LEU A 122 28.93 8.94 18.07
C LEU A 122 28.68 9.02 16.56
N ARG A 123 27.63 9.75 16.11
CA ARG A 123 27.40 10.00 14.69
C ARG A 123 28.63 10.65 14.04
N GLN A 124 29.13 11.74 14.63
CA GLN A 124 30.31 12.47 14.15
C GLN A 124 31.57 11.60 14.12
N THR A 125 31.79 10.76 15.14
CA THR A 125 32.94 9.84 15.17
C THR A 125 32.89 8.84 14.01
N MET A 126 31.72 8.22 13.77
CA MET A 126 31.55 7.26 12.67
C MET A 126 31.63 7.93 11.30
N LEU A 127 31.03 9.12 11.14
CA LEU A 127 31.10 9.92 9.91
C LEU A 127 32.55 10.30 9.58
N SER A 128 33.34 10.78 10.55
CA SER A 128 34.75 11.12 10.34
C SER A 128 35.61 9.90 10.00
N THR A 129 35.25 8.69 10.45
CA THR A 129 35.89 7.44 10.01
C THR A 129 35.49 7.06 8.58
N LEU A 130 34.20 7.18 8.23
CA LEU A 130 33.67 6.88 6.90
C LEU A 130 34.25 7.83 5.83
N TRP A 131 34.33 9.13 6.14
CA TRP A 131 34.95 10.14 5.29
C TRP A 131 36.41 9.82 4.95
N LYS A 132 37.22 9.36 5.92
CA LYS A 132 38.62 8.98 5.68
C LYS A 132 38.74 7.89 4.61
N HIS A 133 37.90 6.86 4.68
CA HIS A 133 37.93 5.76 3.71
C HIS A 133 37.31 6.13 2.35
N PHE A 134 36.38 7.09 2.28
CA PHE A 134 35.99 7.70 1.00
C PHE A 134 37.08 8.58 0.40
N ALA A 135 37.85 9.32 1.21
CA ALA A 135 38.99 10.11 0.72
C ALA A 135 40.15 9.22 0.23
N GLU A 136 40.40 8.10 0.92
CA GLU A 136 41.33 7.04 0.50
C GLU A 136 40.88 6.38 -0.82
N LEU A 137 39.59 6.04 -0.94
CA LEU A 137 39.02 5.45 -2.15
C LEU A 137 39.06 6.41 -3.35
N TYR A 138 38.79 7.69 -3.14
CA TYR A 138 38.73 8.71 -4.19
C TYR A 138 40.06 9.48 -4.38
N SER A 139 41.21 8.93 -3.96
CA SER A 139 42.51 9.61 -3.99
C SER A 139 42.88 10.22 -5.34
N GLU A 140 42.48 9.57 -6.44
CA GLU A 140 42.75 10.00 -7.82
C GLU A 140 41.68 10.95 -8.38
N LEU A 141 40.49 11.01 -7.77
CA LEU A 141 39.38 11.90 -8.18
C LEU A 141 39.37 13.22 -7.40
N LEU A 142 39.88 13.24 -6.16
CA LEU A 142 39.88 14.41 -5.29
C LEU A 142 40.52 15.69 -5.87
N PRO A 143 41.58 15.65 -6.71
CA PRO A 143 42.12 16.87 -7.34
C PRO A 143 41.11 17.62 -8.22
N ASN A 144 40.21 16.88 -8.88
CA ASN A 144 39.17 17.44 -9.74
C ASN A 144 37.82 17.61 -9.00
N HIS A 145 37.58 16.81 -7.96
CA HIS A 145 36.32 16.76 -7.21
C HIS A 145 36.55 16.73 -5.69
N PRO A 146 37.08 17.83 -5.10
CA PRO A 146 37.52 17.85 -3.69
C PRO A 146 36.40 17.58 -2.68
N ASP A 147 35.15 17.90 -3.04
CA ASP A 147 33.97 17.66 -2.21
C ASP A 147 33.41 16.23 -2.28
N LEU A 148 33.87 15.38 -3.21
CA LEU A 148 33.23 14.09 -3.51
C LEU A 148 33.19 13.14 -2.30
N ALA A 149 34.30 13.04 -1.57
CA ALA A 149 34.38 12.24 -0.35
C ALA A 149 33.52 12.82 0.79
N ARG A 150 33.38 14.15 0.85
CA ARG A 150 32.56 14.86 1.85
C ARG A 150 31.06 14.67 1.58
N ALA A 151 30.64 14.73 0.33
CA ALA A 151 29.26 14.52 -0.10
C ALA A 151 28.81 13.07 0.14
N HIS A 152 29.55 12.09 -0.39
CA HIS A 152 29.18 10.68 -0.28
C HIS A 152 29.24 10.16 1.18
N SER A 153 30.17 10.62 2.01
CA SER A 153 30.20 10.23 3.43
C SER A 153 29.01 10.76 4.24
N LEU A 154 28.53 11.99 3.95
CA LEU A 154 27.32 12.54 4.56
C LEU A 154 26.05 11.80 4.12
N ALA A 155 25.87 11.60 2.80
CA ALA A 155 24.72 10.87 2.28
C ALA A 155 24.66 9.43 2.80
N GLN A 156 25.81 8.74 2.81
CA GLN A 156 25.92 7.37 3.30
C GLN A 156 25.68 7.24 4.81
N GLU A 157 26.04 8.24 5.61
CA GLU A 157 25.76 8.23 7.06
C GLU A 157 24.27 8.50 7.34
N GLU A 158 23.59 9.34 6.55
CA GLU A 158 22.15 9.56 6.69
C GLU A 158 21.33 8.35 6.20
N GLU A 159 21.76 7.63 5.16
CA GLU A 159 21.22 6.31 4.78
C GLU A 159 21.26 5.34 5.98
N VAL A 160 22.43 5.16 6.59
CA VAL A 160 22.61 4.26 7.74
C VAL A 160 21.85 4.77 8.98
N TYR A 161 21.83 6.07 9.22
CA TYR A 161 21.10 6.69 10.34
C TYR A 161 19.59 6.48 10.20
N SER A 162 19.01 6.70 9.01
CA SER A 162 17.58 6.54 8.77
C SER A 162 17.12 5.11 9.11
N GLN A 163 17.83 4.09 8.62
CA GLN A 163 17.52 2.68 8.80
C GLN A 163 17.90 2.10 10.18
N SER A 164 18.83 2.73 10.91
CA SER A 164 19.33 2.19 12.18
C SER A 164 18.52 2.58 13.42
N VAL A 165 18.65 1.77 14.48
CA VAL A 165 18.29 2.13 15.86
C VAL A 165 19.55 2.35 16.70
N LYS A 166 19.40 2.92 17.91
CA LYS A 166 20.51 3.30 18.80
C LYS A 166 21.55 2.19 19.04
N ILE A 167 21.12 0.93 19.07
CA ILE A 167 21.98 -0.24 19.29
C ILE A 167 22.70 -0.67 18.00
N THR A 168 22.02 -0.67 16.85
CA THR A 168 22.56 -1.23 15.59
C THR A 168 23.46 -0.26 14.83
N TYR A 169 23.26 1.06 14.98
CA TYR A 169 23.94 2.10 14.20
C TYR A 169 25.47 1.95 14.13
N ARG A 170 26.15 1.70 15.27
CA ARG A 170 27.61 1.57 15.30
C ARG A 170 28.09 0.39 14.46
N THR A 171 27.41 -0.75 14.56
CA THR A 171 27.72 -1.96 13.80
C THR A 171 27.44 -1.78 12.31
N ALA A 172 26.33 -1.10 11.97
CA ALA A 172 25.98 -0.77 10.59
C ALA A 172 27.04 0.15 9.93
N MET A 173 27.49 1.19 10.62
CA MET A 173 28.57 2.07 10.15
C MET A 173 29.90 1.35 9.97
N ILE A 174 30.30 0.47 10.91
CA ILE A 174 31.50 -0.36 10.77
C ILE A 174 31.38 -1.29 9.55
N SER A 175 30.19 -1.86 9.32
CA SER A 175 29.92 -2.73 8.17
C SER A 175 30.00 -1.95 6.83
N CYS A 176 29.48 -0.73 6.78
CA CYS A 176 29.61 0.16 5.62
C CYS A 176 31.08 0.55 5.35
N VAL A 177 31.84 0.94 6.38
CA VAL A 177 33.29 1.18 6.25
C VAL A 177 34.02 -0.05 5.69
N ALA A 178 33.69 -1.24 6.17
CA ALA A 178 34.27 -2.50 5.67
C ALA A 178 33.87 -2.82 4.21
N ARG A 179 32.75 -2.30 3.71
CA ARG A 179 32.35 -2.39 2.30
C ARG A 179 33.05 -1.34 1.44
N VAL A 180 33.13 -0.08 1.88
CA VAL A 180 33.88 0.99 1.20
C VAL A 180 35.34 0.58 0.97
N LYS A 181 36.01 0.02 2.00
CA LYS A 181 37.39 -0.50 1.90
C LYS A 181 37.58 -1.69 0.95
N LYS A 182 36.51 -2.34 0.49
CA LYS A 182 36.57 -3.46 -0.47
C LYS A 182 36.24 -3.03 -1.91
N ARG A 183 35.91 -1.76 -2.13
CA ARG A 183 35.58 -1.26 -3.47
C ARG A 183 36.85 -1.13 -4.33
N PRO A 184 36.80 -1.45 -5.64
CA PRO A 184 37.87 -1.10 -6.56
C PRO A 184 38.02 0.42 -6.65
N LYS A 185 39.26 0.90 -6.74
CA LYS A 185 39.57 2.32 -6.96
C LYS A 185 38.93 2.81 -8.26
N PRO A 186 38.27 3.99 -8.27
CA PRO A 186 37.66 4.55 -9.46
C PRO A 186 38.61 5.43 -10.27
N ASP A 187 38.67 5.17 -11.57
CA ASP A 187 39.35 5.98 -12.59
C ASP A 187 38.61 7.28 -12.95
N SER A 188 37.29 7.31 -12.70
CA SER A 188 36.36 8.31 -13.19
C SER A 188 35.15 8.46 -12.27
N ILE A 189 34.43 9.60 -12.33
CA ILE A 189 33.18 9.80 -11.58
C ILE A 189 32.12 8.73 -11.97
N SER A 190 32.14 8.33 -13.25
CA SER A 190 31.28 7.30 -13.84
C SER A 190 31.56 5.87 -13.36
N HIS A 191 32.68 5.63 -12.67
CA HIS A 191 33.10 4.28 -12.30
C HIS A 191 32.12 3.60 -11.33
N PRO A 192 31.81 2.29 -11.49
CA PRO A 192 30.76 1.61 -10.70
C PRO A 192 30.93 1.61 -9.17
N SER A 193 32.11 1.94 -8.64
CA SER A 193 32.37 2.04 -7.19
C SER A 193 32.14 3.43 -6.57
N VAL A 194 31.92 4.46 -7.38
CA VAL A 194 31.63 5.83 -6.92
C VAL A 194 30.18 5.93 -6.45
N GLY A 195 29.94 6.67 -5.36
CA GLY A 195 28.60 6.94 -4.81
C GLY A 195 28.31 6.23 -3.49
N THR A 196 27.07 6.30 -3.03
CA THR A 196 26.58 5.55 -1.86
C THR A 196 26.25 4.09 -2.22
N GLU A 197 25.99 3.27 -1.21
CA GLU A 197 25.54 1.88 -1.40
C GLU A 197 24.15 1.82 -2.03
N ALA A 198 23.23 2.73 -1.68
CA ALA A 198 21.93 2.81 -2.35
C ALA A 198 22.07 3.23 -3.83
N GLU A 199 22.92 4.21 -4.15
CA GLU A 199 23.17 4.64 -5.54
C GLU A 199 23.84 3.56 -6.39
N ILE A 200 24.76 2.79 -5.82
CA ILE A 200 25.43 1.67 -6.50
C ILE A 200 24.46 0.50 -6.67
N ALA A 201 23.66 0.17 -5.65
CA ALA A 201 22.59 -0.83 -5.78
C ALA A 201 21.56 -0.44 -6.85
N LYS A 202 21.18 0.85 -6.92
CA LYS A 202 20.32 1.41 -7.96
C LYS A 202 20.94 1.28 -9.35
N ARG A 203 22.21 1.65 -9.54
CA ARG A 203 22.93 1.46 -10.83
C ARG A 203 23.12 -0.01 -11.21
N VAL A 204 23.30 -0.91 -10.25
CA VAL A 204 23.34 -2.37 -10.49
C VAL A 204 21.96 -2.91 -10.85
N LEU A 205 20.88 -2.35 -10.31
CA LEU A 205 19.52 -2.67 -10.74
C LEU A 205 19.25 -2.13 -12.15
N GLU A 206 19.53 -0.85 -12.42
CA GLU A 206 19.36 -0.18 -13.72
C GLU A 206 20.15 -0.83 -14.87
N SER A 207 21.30 -1.45 -14.57
CA SER A 207 22.10 -2.21 -15.54
C SER A 207 21.70 -3.69 -15.69
N LYS A 208 20.90 -4.22 -14.76
CA LYS A 208 20.33 -5.58 -14.84
C LYS A 208 18.91 -5.60 -15.39
N THR A 209 18.12 -4.55 -15.14
CA THR A 209 16.90 -4.29 -15.92
C THR A 209 17.32 -4.10 -17.37
N PRO A 210 16.82 -4.88 -18.33
CA PRO A 210 17.13 -4.63 -19.74
C PRO A 210 16.64 -3.22 -20.10
N LYS A 211 17.50 -2.42 -20.75
CA LYS A 211 17.20 -1.05 -21.20
C LYS A 211 15.84 -1.03 -21.88
N SER A 212 14.83 -0.49 -21.19
CA SER A 212 13.39 -0.54 -21.51
C SER A 212 13.08 -1.35 -22.77
N ILE A 213 12.81 -2.64 -22.59
CA ILE A 213 12.15 -3.40 -23.65
C ILE A 213 10.78 -2.75 -23.79
N LYS A 214 10.68 -1.83 -24.75
CA LYS A 214 9.41 -1.28 -25.22
C LYS A 214 8.71 -2.38 -25.99
N TYR A 215 8.15 -3.32 -25.24
CA TYR A 215 7.15 -4.22 -25.75
C TYR A 215 6.07 -3.40 -26.45
N PRO A 216 5.57 -3.85 -27.61
CA PRO A 216 4.52 -3.12 -28.31
C PRO A 216 3.25 -3.04 -27.45
N ARG A 217 2.37 -2.11 -27.83
CA ARG A 217 0.98 -2.12 -27.36
C ARG A 217 0.38 -3.49 -27.60
N VAL A 218 -0.18 -4.11 -26.56
CA VAL A 218 -0.89 -5.39 -26.68
C VAL A 218 -2.30 -5.13 -27.20
N GLN A 219 -2.67 -5.81 -28.28
CA GLN A 219 -3.98 -5.75 -28.91
C GLN A 219 -4.69 -7.11 -28.75
N SER A 220 -6.02 -7.15 -28.86
CA SER A 220 -6.78 -8.38 -28.63
C SER A 220 -6.41 -9.52 -29.60
N SER A 221 -6.04 -9.16 -30.84
CA SER A 221 -5.51 -10.08 -31.85
C SER A 221 -4.27 -10.85 -31.41
N ASP A 222 -3.45 -10.28 -30.52
CA ASP A 222 -2.24 -10.94 -29.99
C ASP A 222 -2.60 -11.97 -28.90
N LEU A 223 -3.76 -11.81 -28.28
CA LEU A 223 -4.19 -12.52 -27.08
C LEU A 223 -5.27 -13.57 -27.31
N GLU A 224 -5.96 -13.60 -28.46
CA GLU A 224 -7.10 -14.49 -28.71
C GLU A 224 -6.78 -15.97 -28.42
N SER A 225 -5.55 -16.41 -28.75
CA SER A 225 -5.05 -17.77 -28.48
C SER A 225 -4.66 -18.05 -27.02
N LEU A 226 -4.68 -17.04 -26.16
CA LEU A 226 -4.30 -17.09 -24.73
C LEU A 226 -5.51 -16.92 -23.79
N ILE A 227 -6.71 -16.69 -24.33
CA ILE A 227 -7.94 -16.57 -23.53
C ILE A 227 -8.26 -17.92 -22.89
N LEU A 228 -8.52 -17.90 -21.57
CA LEU A 228 -8.86 -19.10 -20.81
C LEU A 228 -10.17 -19.73 -21.33
N SER A 229 -10.16 -21.03 -21.63
CA SER A 229 -11.39 -21.78 -21.92
C SER A 229 -12.29 -21.86 -20.67
N LYS A 230 -13.58 -22.16 -20.84
CA LYS A 230 -14.53 -22.25 -19.71
C LYS A 230 -14.12 -23.30 -18.68
N GLU A 231 -13.60 -24.42 -19.17
CA GLU A 231 -13.08 -25.54 -18.36
C GLU A 231 -11.89 -25.06 -17.52
N LYS A 232 -11.00 -24.26 -18.11
CA LYS A 232 -9.83 -23.72 -17.40
C LYS A 232 -10.16 -22.59 -16.44
N GLN A 233 -11.16 -21.76 -16.77
CA GLN A 233 -11.73 -20.79 -15.84
C GLN A 233 -12.32 -21.50 -14.61
N LEU A 234 -13.04 -22.62 -14.79
CA LEU A 234 -13.52 -23.44 -13.66
C LEU A 234 -12.37 -24.07 -12.85
N GLU A 235 -11.35 -24.62 -13.50
CA GLU A 235 -10.17 -25.22 -12.83
C GLU A 235 -9.40 -24.18 -11.98
N LEU A 236 -9.29 -22.94 -12.46
CA LEU A 236 -8.69 -21.82 -11.72
C LEU A 236 -9.62 -21.24 -10.65
N GLY A 237 -10.91 -21.58 -10.65
CA GLY A 237 -11.89 -21.18 -9.64
C GLY A 237 -12.65 -19.89 -9.93
N TYR A 238 -12.78 -19.49 -11.20
CA TYR A 238 -13.62 -18.37 -11.65
C TYR A 238 -15.11 -18.68 -11.44
N VAL A 239 -15.91 -17.62 -11.29
CA VAL A 239 -17.38 -17.69 -11.29
C VAL A 239 -17.85 -17.45 -12.73
N LEU A 240 -18.45 -18.46 -13.37
CA LEU A 240 -18.96 -18.34 -14.75
C LEU A 240 -20.38 -17.81 -14.84
N ASP A 241 -21.21 -18.10 -13.84
CA ASP A 241 -22.63 -17.77 -13.78
C ASP A 241 -22.99 -17.32 -12.35
N PRO A 242 -23.90 -16.33 -12.16
CA PRO A 242 -24.33 -15.93 -10.83
C PRO A 242 -25.23 -17.00 -10.20
N PRO A 243 -25.11 -17.30 -8.89
CA PRO A 243 -26.06 -18.14 -8.18
C PRO A 243 -27.52 -17.70 -8.39
N SER A 244 -28.44 -18.67 -8.47
CA SER A 244 -29.87 -18.42 -8.66
C SER A 244 -30.59 -17.85 -7.42
N SER A 245 -29.89 -17.75 -6.28
CA SER A 245 -30.39 -17.13 -5.06
C SER A 245 -30.25 -15.60 -5.13
N PRO A 246 -31.16 -14.80 -4.53
CA PRO A 246 -31.04 -13.34 -4.54
C PRO A 246 -29.75 -12.85 -3.85
N GLY A 247 -28.97 -12.05 -4.55
CA GLY A 247 -27.72 -11.47 -4.05
C GLY A 247 -27.88 -10.21 -3.21
N GLY A 248 -26.87 -9.90 -2.40
CA GLY A 248 -26.87 -8.74 -1.51
C GLY A 248 -27.85 -8.81 -0.34
N VAL A 249 -28.55 -9.93 -0.14
CA VAL A 249 -29.53 -10.14 0.96
C VAL A 249 -28.92 -10.10 2.36
N GLN A 250 -27.60 -10.18 2.49
CA GLN A 250 -26.91 -10.18 3.77
C GLN A 250 -25.51 -9.54 3.64
N PRO A 251 -25.43 -8.21 3.47
CA PRO A 251 -24.19 -7.53 3.10
C PRO A 251 -23.10 -7.62 4.17
N SER A 252 -23.49 -7.86 5.42
CA SER A 252 -22.67 -7.90 6.62
C SER A 252 -23.03 -9.11 7.50
N LEU A 253 -22.05 -9.64 8.22
CA LEU A 253 -22.20 -10.61 9.33
C LEU A 253 -22.15 -9.92 10.70
N GLU A 254 -22.20 -8.58 10.79
CA GLU A 254 -22.21 -7.87 12.07
C GLU A 254 -23.26 -8.45 13.05
N GLY A 255 -22.84 -8.69 14.29
CA GLY A 255 -23.64 -9.31 15.34
C GLY A 255 -23.64 -10.85 15.33
N LYS A 256 -22.98 -11.51 14.38
CA LYS A 256 -22.89 -12.98 14.30
C LYS A 256 -21.51 -13.51 14.75
N VAL A 257 -21.51 -14.68 15.38
CA VAL A 257 -20.29 -15.42 15.69
C VAL A 257 -19.81 -16.15 14.44
N TYR A 258 -18.58 -15.87 13.99
CA TYR A 258 -17.93 -16.62 12.92
C TYR A 258 -17.06 -17.73 13.53
N PRO A 259 -17.10 -18.98 13.02
CA PRO A 259 -16.52 -20.13 13.72
C PRO A 259 -14.99 -20.20 13.66
N LYS A 260 -14.35 -19.58 12.66
CA LYS A 260 -12.89 -19.61 12.47
C LYS A 260 -12.37 -18.27 11.96
N CYS A 261 -11.70 -17.50 12.82
CA CYS A 261 -10.87 -16.38 12.41
C CYS A 261 -9.77 -16.86 11.47
N ASP A 262 -9.62 -16.23 10.31
CA ASP A 262 -8.63 -16.63 9.28
C ASP A 262 -7.20 -16.69 9.85
N ARG A 263 -6.87 -15.69 10.69
CA ARG A 263 -5.55 -15.51 11.29
C ARG A 263 -5.22 -16.49 12.43
N CYS A 264 -6.12 -16.66 13.40
CA CYS A 264 -5.84 -17.43 14.64
C CYS A 264 -6.74 -18.66 14.84
N GLN A 265 -7.64 -18.95 13.89
CA GLN A 265 -8.53 -20.12 13.83
C GLN A 265 -9.52 -20.28 15.01
N LYS A 266 -9.62 -19.29 15.91
CA LYS A 266 -10.62 -19.22 16.98
C LYS A 266 -11.94 -18.66 16.46
N ALA A 267 -13.07 -19.07 17.05
CA ALA A 267 -14.35 -18.38 16.86
C ALA A 267 -14.33 -16.98 17.49
N PHE A 268 -15.08 -16.04 16.92
CA PHE A 268 -15.16 -14.64 17.37
C PHE A 268 -16.48 -13.98 16.96
N LEU A 269 -16.86 -12.89 17.62
CA LEU A 269 -18.02 -12.07 17.23
C LEU A 269 -17.63 -11.04 16.16
N VAL A 270 -18.28 -11.06 14.99
CA VAL A 270 -18.10 -10.05 13.95
C VAL A 270 -18.76 -8.75 14.41
N LYS A 271 -17.97 -7.70 14.65
CA LYS A 271 -18.41 -6.39 15.14
C LYS A 271 -17.48 -5.26 14.66
N ARG A 272 -17.98 -4.02 14.63
CA ARG A 272 -17.18 -2.82 14.34
C ARG A 272 -16.03 -2.62 15.32
N LEU A 273 -14.94 -2.01 14.84
CA LEU A 273 -13.77 -1.62 15.64
C LEU A 273 -14.12 -0.73 16.84
N GLU A 274 -15.11 0.15 16.67
CA GLU A 274 -15.65 1.03 17.72
C GLU A 274 -16.13 0.28 18.97
N HIS A 275 -16.59 -0.96 18.81
CA HIS A 275 -17.07 -1.82 19.91
C HIS A 275 -15.94 -2.59 20.63
N GLY A 276 -14.70 -2.11 20.51
CA GLY A 276 -13.50 -2.62 21.18
C GLY A 276 -13.00 -3.97 20.62
N PRO A 277 -11.82 -4.06 20.00
CA PRO A 277 -11.37 -5.30 19.37
C PRO A 277 -11.11 -6.41 20.38
N GLU A 278 -11.61 -7.62 20.08
CA GLU A 278 -11.03 -8.84 20.63
C GLU A 278 -9.64 -9.02 20.01
N THR A 279 -8.63 -9.35 20.83
CA THR A 279 -7.25 -9.39 20.37
C THR A 279 -6.92 -10.72 19.67
N CYS A 280 -6.77 -10.65 18.36
CA CYS A 280 -6.27 -11.77 17.56
C CYS A 280 -4.74 -11.79 17.63
N VAL A 281 -4.19 -12.85 18.23
CA VAL A 281 -2.74 -13.12 18.26
C VAL A 281 -2.42 -14.26 17.29
N ALA A 282 -1.62 -13.98 16.26
CA ALA A 282 -1.38 -14.89 15.13
C ALA A 282 0.04 -14.75 14.55
N HIS A 283 0.42 -15.67 13.65
CA HIS A 283 1.58 -15.50 12.78
C HIS A 283 1.09 -15.17 11.37
N TRP A 284 1.49 -14.03 10.81
CA TRP A 284 1.12 -13.65 9.43
C TRP A 284 2.00 -14.32 8.37
N GLY A 285 3.18 -14.80 8.76
CA GLY A 285 4.14 -15.44 7.87
C GLY A 285 3.71 -16.84 7.45
N ARG A 286 4.31 -17.34 6.37
CA ARG A 286 4.12 -18.73 5.94
C ARG A 286 5.10 -19.64 6.68
N GLN A 287 4.76 -20.92 6.83
CA GLN A 287 5.70 -21.91 7.35
C GLN A 287 6.80 -22.16 6.32
N VAL A 288 8.06 -22.06 6.74
CA VAL A 288 9.25 -22.32 5.92
C VAL A 288 10.18 -23.30 6.65
N PHE A 289 10.98 -24.04 5.89
CA PHE A 289 12.00 -24.92 6.46
C PHE A 289 13.31 -24.15 6.61
N ASP A 290 13.81 -24.04 7.83
CA ASP A 290 15.20 -23.64 8.04
C ASP A 290 16.14 -24.84 7.81
N LYS A 291 17.39 -24.52 7.50
CA LYS A 291 18.54 -25.44 7.35
C LYS A 291 19.78 -24.95 8.11
N SER A 292 19.70 -23.81 8.81
CA SER A 292 20.85 -23.13 9.43
C SER A 292 21.58 -23.96 10.49
N MET A 293 20.86 -24.84 11.19
CA MET A 293 21.37 -25.67 12.30
C MET A 293 21.58 -27.15 11.92
N GLY A 294 21.61 -27.49 10.62
CA GLY A 294 21.75 -28.88 10.14
C GLY A 294 20.47 -29.72 10.22
N GLU A 295 19.69 -29.60 11.29
CA GLU A 295 18.33 -30.15 11.36
C GLU A 295 17.32 -29.30 10.57
N LYS A 296 16.32 -29.96 9.96
CA LYS A 296 15.27 -29.32 9.16
C LYS A 296 14.06 -28.90 10.01
N GLN A 297 14.18 -27.80 10.75
CA GLN A 297 13.06 -27.29 11.55
C GLN A 297 12.07 -26.47 10.70
N LYS A 298 10.77 -26.58 10.98
CA LYS A 298 9.74 -25.66 10.46
C LYS A 298 9.65 -24.42 11.35
N ILE A 299 9.82 -23.25 10.75
CA ILE A 299 9.70 -21.93 11.40
C ILE A 299 8.68 -21.05 10.67
N TRP A 300 8.21 -19.99 11.33
CA TRP A 300 7.33 -18.98 10.74
C TRP A 300 8.12 -17.85 10.08
N SER A 301 7.85 -17.55 8.80
CA SER A 301 8.61 -16.58 8.01
C SER A 301 8.50 -15.11 8.48
N CYS A 302 7.65 -14.82 9.47
CA CYS A 302 7.41 -13.49 10.02
C CYS A 302 8.29 -13.16 11.24
N CYS A 303 8.82 -14.17 11.93
CA CYS A 303 9.50 -14.01 13.22
C CYS A 303 10.58 -15.07 13.51
N SER A 304 10.78 -16.02 12.59
CA SER A 304 11.65 -17.20 12.72
C SER A 304 11.40 -18.09 13.93
N GLN A 305 10.26 -17.93 14.61
CA GLN A 305 9.87 -18.80 15.74
C GLN A 305 9.46 -20.19 15.23
N PRO A 306 9.69 -21.26 16.02
CA PRO A 306 9.36 -22.62 15.62
C PRO A 306 7.84 -22.84 15.51
N LEU A 307 7.45 -23.87 14.76
CA LEU A 307 6.06 -24.33 14.71
C LEU A 307 5.54 -24.65 16.13
N GLY A 308 4.30 -24.21 16.42
CA GLY A 308 3.69 -24.33 17.76
C GLY A 308 3.91 -23.13 18.70
N SER A 309 4.79 -22.19 18.35
CA SER A 309 4.95 -20.92 19.08
C SER A 309 3.69 -20.04 19.01
N THR A 310 3.45 -19.26 20.08
CA THR A 310 2.44 -18.19 20.13
C THR A 310 2.66 -17.17 19.01
N GLY A 311 1.56 -16.67 18.43
CA GLY A 311 1.59 -15.67 17.35
C GLY A 311 2.42 -14.43 17.67
N CYS A 312 3.22 -13.97 16.70
CA CYS A 312 4.07 -12.78 16.83
C CYS A 312 3.38 -11.46 16.43
N ASP A 313 2.17 -11.52 15.90
CA ASP A 313 1.40 -10.39 15.39
C ASP A 313 0.13 -10.24 16.23
N ILE A 314 -0.14 -9.03 16.73
CA ILE A 314 -1.36 -8.70 17.49
C ILE A 314 -2.19 -7.75 16.66
N GLY A 315 -3.40 -8.17 16.29
CA GLY A 315 -4.35 -7.39 15.52
C GLY A 315 -5.78 -7.79 15.86
N VAL A 316 -6.70 -7.60 14.90
CA VAL A 316 -8.11 -7.96 15.07
C VAL A 316 -8.45 -9.32 14.43
N HIS A 317 -9.53 -9.93 14.89
CA HIS A 317 -10.10 -11.10 14.23
C HIS A 317 -10.74 -10.70 12.90
N VAL A 318 -10.53 -11.53 11.88
CA VAL A 318 -11.06 -11.35 10.52
C VAL A 318 -11.52 -12.69 9.97
N PHE A 319 -12.35 -12.66 8.94
CA PHE A 319 -12.83 -13.87 8.28
C PHE A 319 -12.70 -13.77 6.76
N TYR A 320 -12.56 -14.93 6.12
CA TYR A 320 -12.51 -15.10 4.68
C TYR A 320 -13.62 -16.05 4.24
N GLU A 321 -14.25 -15.73 3.11
CA GLU A 321 -15.31 -16.49 2.46
C GLU A 321 -14.87 -16.71 1.01
N ASN A 322 -15.00 -17.93 0.49
CA ASN A 322 -14.69 -18.26 -0.92
C ASN A 322 -15.88 -18.93 -1.63
N GLU A 323 -16.88 -19.40 -0.89
CA GLU A 323 -18.07 -20.02 -1.44
C GLU A 323 -18.90 -18.98 -2.21
N VAL A 324 -19.21 -19.30 -3.47
CA VAL A 324 -19.84 -18.36 -4.40
C VAL A 324 -21.22 -17.90 -3.88
N ALA A 325 -21.94 -18.79 -3.19
CA ALA A 325 -23.23 -18.49 -2.58
C ALA A 325 -23.13 -17.43 -1.46
N ASP A 326 -22.17 -17.58 -0.53
CA ASP A 326 -21.93 -16.59 0.53
C ASP A 326 -21.46 -15.26 -0.07
N LEU A 327 -20.48 -15.32 -0.99
CA LEU A 327 -20.00 -14.14 -1.71
C LEU A 327 -21.15 -13.39 -2.40
N HIS A 328 -22.06 -14.09 -3.08
CA HIS A 328 -23.25 -13.52 -3.72
C HIS A 328 -24.24 -12.93 -2.70
N ALA A 329 -24.43 -13.58 -1.54
CA ALA A 329 -25.26 -13.06 -0.46
C ALA A 329 -24.70 -11.78 0.18
N ARG A 330 -23.37 -11.61 0.25
CA ARG A 330 -22.70 -10.35 0.67
C ARG A 330 -22.89 -9.23 -0.36
N HIS A 331 -22.80 -9.53 -1.65
CA HIS A 331 -23.07 -8.60 -2.75
C HIS A 331 -23.26 -9.38 -4.04
N ALA A 332 -24.32 -9.08 -4.80
CA ALA A 332 -24.66 -9.79 -6.02
C ALA A 332 -23.50 -9.79 -7.05
N PHE A 333 -23.27 -10.95 -7.64
CA PHE A 333 -22.51 -11.07 -8.89
C PHE A 333 -23.36 -10.59 -10.07
N SER A 334 -22.74 -9.94 -11.05
CA SER A 334 -23.32 -9.76 -12.39
C SER A 334 -22.29 -10.04 -13.47
N TYR A 335 -22.76 -10.30 -14.68
CA TYR A 335 -21.93 -10.21 -15.87
C TYR A 335 -21.37 -8.80 -16.07
N THR A 336 -20.26 -8.73 -16.80
CA THR A 336 -19.81 -7.51 -17.47
C THR A 336 -20.90 -7.11 -18.48
N GLU A 337 -21.45 -5.90 -18.37
CA GLU A 337 -22.50 -5.41 -19.25
C GLU A 337 -21.89 -4.64 -20.44
N SER A 338 -22.55 -4.65 -21.60
CA SER A 338 -22.17 -3.79 -22.72
C SER A 338 -22.66 -2.36 -22.49
N SER A 339 -21.75 -1.39 -22.52
CA SER A 339 -22.09 0.03 -22.56
C SER A 339 -22.19 0.54 -24.01
N SER A 340 -22.77 1.73 -24.19
CA SER A 340 -22.81 2.44 -25.48
C SER A 340 -21.53 3.25 -25.76
N ALA A 341 -20.49 3.10 -24.95
CA ALA A 341 -19.21 3.79 -25.09
C ALA A 341 -18.19 2.94 -25.88
N SER A 342 -17.14 3.59 -26.38
CA SER A 342 -15.97 2.90 -26.94
C SER A 342 -15.14 2.27 -25.82
N VAL A 343 -15.49 1.04 -25.43
CA VAL A 343 -14.71 0.23 -24.48
C VAL A 343 -13.28 -0.05 -25.01
N LEU A 344 -12.37 -0.39 -24.10
CA LEU A 344 -11.01 -0.78 -24.47
C LEU A 344 -10.98 -2.21 -25.05
N ASP A 345 -9.99 -2.43 -25.90
CA ASP A 345 -9.72 -3.72 -26.56
C ASP A 345 -9.06 -4.71 -25.59
N VAL A 346 -8.08 -4.22 -24.81
CA VAL A 346 -7.32 -4.95 -23.80
C VAL A 346 -7.13 -4.04 -22.57
N VAL A 347 -7.29 -4.61 -21.38
CA VAL A 347 -6.86 -4.03 -20.10
C VAL A 347 -6.06 -5.04 -19.28
N ALA A 348 -5.17 -4.58 -18.42
CA ALA A 348 -4.69 -5.35 -17.27
C ALA A 348 -5.26 -4.74 -15.98
N LEU A 349 -5.71 -5.59 -15.07
CA LEU A 349 -6.45 -5.23 -13.86
C LEU A 349 -5.84 -5.92 -12.63
N ASP A 350 -5.78 -5.19 -11.53
CA ASP A 350 -5.39 -5.68 -10.20
C ASP A 350 -6.15 -4.87 -9.13
N CYS A 351 -6.43 -5.47 -7.98
CA CYS A 351 -7.26 -4.90 -6.91
C CYS A 351 -6.65 -5.09 -5.52
N GLU A 352 -6.62 -4.03 -4.71
CA GLU A 352 -6.27 -4.16 -3.29
C GLU A 352 -7.50 -4.54 -2.46
N MET A 353 -7.35 -5.53 -1.56
CA MET A 353 -8.46 -6.05 -0.75
C MET A 353 -8.22 -5.94 0.76
N ILE A 354 -9.32 -5.71 1.49
CA ILE A 354 -9.36 -5.50 2.94
C ILE A 354 -10.40 -6.41 3.61
N TYR A 355 -10.28 -6.61 4.92
CA TYR A 355 -11.24 -7.36 5.72
C TYR A 355 -12.33 -6.45 6.27
N THR A 356 -13.59 -6.90 6.15
CA THR A 356 -14.78 -6.14 6.56
C THR A 356 -15.76 -7.03 7.31
N THR A 357 -16.75 -6.42 7.95
CA THR A 357 -17.91 -7.14 8.50
C THR A 357 -18.71 -7.87 7.41
N GLY A 358 -18.53 -7.51 6.12
CA GLY A 358 -19.10 -8.16 4.94
C GLY A 358 -18.12 -9.04 4.16
N GLY A 359 -17.14 -9.65 4.85
CA GLY A 359 -16.12 -10.52 4.28
C GLY A 359 -14.91 -9.75 3.72
N MET A 360 -14.10 -10.40 2.89
CA MET A 360 -13.06 -9.70 2.12
C MET A 360 -13.71 -8.87 1.00
N ARG A 361 -13.35 -7.59 0.90
CA ARG A 361 -13.87 -6.64 -0.08
C ARG A 361 -12.73 -5.91 -0.77
N VAL A 362 -12.94 -5.56 -2.04
CA VAL A 362 -12.07 -4.66 -2.80
C VAL A 362 -12.13 -3.24 -2.20
N ALA A 363 -10.98 -2.58 -2.18
CA ALA A 363 -10.77 -1.27 -1.55
C ALA A 363 -9.94 -0.31 -2.43
N ARG A 364 -9.21 -0.83 -3.44
CA ARG A 364 -8.70 -0.08 -4.59
C ARG A 364 -8.84 -0.93 -5.84
N VAL A 365 -9.10 -0.30 -6.98
CA VAL A 365 -9.08 -0.93 -8.31
C VAL A 365 -8.17 -0.12 -9.21
N SER A 366 -7.14 -0.76 -9.78
CA SER A 366 -6.28 -0.15 -10.80
C SER A 366 -6.45 -0.90 -12.13
N ILE A 367 -6.65 -0.18 -13.23
CA ILE A 367 -6.62 -0.73 -14.59
C ILE A 367 -5.67 0.08 -15.47
N VAL A 368 -4.91 -0.65 -16.30
CA VAL A 368 -4.08 -0.08 -17.37
C VAL A 368 -4.51 -0.63 -18.72
N ASP A 369 -4.31 0.14 -19.78
CA ASP A 369 -4.58 -0.31 -21.16
C ASP A 369 -3.43 -1.17 -21.72
N GLY A 370 -3.56 -1.63 -22.98
CA GLY A 370 -2.52 -2.40 -23.68
C GLY A 370 -1.16 -1.69 -23.85
N ASP A 371 -1.05 -0.37 -23.61
CA ASP A 371 0.23 0.35 -23.54
C ASP A 371 0.83 0.34 -22.11
N GLY A 372 0.07 -0.04 -21.09
CA GLY A 372 0.44 0.06 -19.67
C GLY A 372 0.15 1.44 -19.08
N LYS A 373 -0.57 2.29 -19.83
CA LYS A 373 -1.03 3.60 -19.38
C LYS A 373 -2.19 3.41 -18.40
N GLU A 374 -2.17 4.18 -17.34
CA GLU A 374 -3.26 4.33 -16.39
C GLU A 374 -4.56 4.80 -17.06
N VAL A 375 -5.67 4.15 -16.72
CA VAL A 375 -7.02 4.49 -17.21
C VAL A 375 -8.00 4.70 -16.06
N PHE A 376 -7.88 3.89 -15.01
CA PHE A 376 -8.71 3.97 -13.80
C PHE A 376 -7.85 3.56 -12.61
N ASP A 377 -7.86 4.36 -11.54
CA ASP A 377 -7.19 4.07 -10.28
C ASP A 377 -7.97 4.77 -9.15
N GLU A 378 -8.85 4.04 -8.48
CA GLU A 378 -9.82 4.62 -7.53
C GLU A 378 -9.92 3.78 -6.25
N LEU A 379 -10.08 4.46 -5.12
CA LEU A 379 -10.41 3.83 -3.84
C LEU A 379 -11.91 3.52 -3.75
N VAL A 380 -12.23 2.33 -3.24
CA VAL A 380 -13.60 1.82 -3.14
C VAL A 380 -14.11 1.99 -1.70
N ARG A 381 -15.13 2.81 -1.50
CA ARG A 381 -15.78 2.94 -0.18
C ARG A 381 -16.69 1.74 0.08
N MET A 382 -16.85 1.40 1.35
CA MET A 382 -17.71 0.29 1.75
C MET A 382 -19.19 0.61 1.49
N ASP A 383 -19.97 -0.46 1.27
CA ASP A 383 -21.43 -0.39 1.13
C ASP A 383 -22.10 -0.08 2.48
N GLU A 384 -23.36 0.38 2.44
CA GLU A 384 -24.12 0.68 3.66
C GLU A 384 -24.28 -0.57 4.55
N GLY A 385 -24.08 -0.42 5.85
CA GLY A 385 -24.06 -1.54 6.81
C GLY A 385 -22.79 -2.40 6.81
N VAL A 386 -21.79 -2.09 5.97
CA VAL A 386 -20.49 -2.77 5.93
C VAL A 386 -19.41 -1.86 6.53
N SER A 387 -18.77 -2.31 7.61
CA SER A 387 -17.64 -1.61 8.24
C SER A 387 -16.35 -2.38 8.05
N VAL A 388 -15.23 -1.65 7.97
CA VAL A 388 -13.89 -2.26 7.92
C VAL A 388 -13.58 -2.94 9.26
N LEU A 389 -12.96 -4.12 9.19
CA LEU A 389 -12.31 -4.78 10.32
C LEU A 389 -10.81 -4.49 10.29
N ASP A 390 -10.17 -4.68 9.14
CA ASP A 390 -8.72 -4.51 9.00
C ASP A 390 -8.37 -4.12 7.56
N PHE A 391 -7.67 -3.00 7.39
CA PHE A 391 -7.22 -2.52 6.07
C PHE A 391 -6.18 -3.44 5.42
N ASN A 392 -5.65 -4.45 6.10
CA ASN A 392 -4.70 -5.42 5.56
C ASN A 392 -3.40 -4.78 5.03
N THR A 393 -3.04 -3.59 5.54
CA THR A 393 -2.04 -2.63 5.01
C THR A 393 -0.68 -3.24 4.65
N ARG A 394 -0.26 -4.28 5.39
CA ARG A 394 0.95 -5.09 5.12
C ARG A 394 1.01 -5.65 3.70
N PHE A 395 -0.15 -5.89 3.10
CA PHE A 395 -0.33 -6.37 1.73
C PHE A 395 -0.99 -5.29 0.88
N SER A 396 -2.07 -4.66 1.34
CA SER A 396 -2.91 -3.76 0.52
C SER A 396 -2.34 -2.36 0.27
N GLY A 397 -1.35 -1.92 1.06
CA GLY A 397 -0.88 -0.53 1.09
C GLY A 397 -1.88 0.49 1.68
N ILE A 398 -3.16 0.14 1.82
CA ILE A 398 -4.24 1.04 2.25
C ILE A 398 -4.18 1.29 3.76
N THR A 399 -4.30 2.56 4.16
CA THR A 399 -4.32 3.01 5.56
C THR A 399 -5.64 3.67 5.96
N SER A 400 -6.40 4.21 5.00
CA SER A 400 -7.76 4.74 5.18
C SER A 400 -8.55 4.69 3.86
N LEU A 401 -9.85 4.93 3.94
CA LEU A 401 -10.77 5.11 2.80
C LEU A 401 -11.52 6.46 2.84
N ASP A 402 -11.03 7.44 3.62
CA ASP A 402 -11.69 8.77 3.75
C ASP A 402 -11.85 9.52 2.42
N GLU A 403 -10.95 9.27 1.45
CA GLU A 403 -11.00 9.88 0.12
C GLU A 403 -11.85 9.08 -0.89
N ALA A 404 -12.31 7.88 -0.52
CA ALA A 404 -13.00 6.96 -1.41
C ALA A 404 -14.45 7.41 -1.72
N ARG A 405 -14.75 7.71 -2.98
CA ARG A 405 -16.05 8.28 -3.39
C ARG A 405 -17.04 7.24 -3.92
N LEU A 406 -16.52 6.23 -4.62
CA LEU A 406 -17.32 5.23 -5.32
C LEU A 406 -17.45 3.96 -4.46
N ASN A 407 -18.67 3.45 -4.25
CA ASN A 407 -18.87 2.12 -3.68
C ASN A 407 -18.79 1.04 -4.77
N LEU A 408 -18.85 -0.24 -4.40
CA LEU A 408 -18.66 -1.35 -5.35
C LEU A 408 -19.60 -1.27 -6.57
N VAL A 409 -20.88 -0.95 -6.37
CA VAL A 409 -21.85 -0.74 -7.47
C VAL A 409 -21.41 0.41 -8.39
N SER A 410 -20.98 1.54 -7.81
CA SER A 410 -20.53 2.72 -8.56
C SER A 410 -19.23 2.46 -9.34
N VAL A 411 -18.28 1.73 -8.74
CA VAL A 411 -17.02 1.35 -9.39
C VAL A 411 -17.28 0.42 -10.57
N ARG A 412 -18.11 -0.62 -10.41
CA ARG A 412 -18.50 -1.51 -11.52
C ARG A 412 -19.13 -0.75 -12.68
N LYS A 413 -20.01 0.22 -12.37
CA LYS A 413 -20.62 1.09 -13.38
C LYS A 413 -19.61 2.03 -14.06
N ALA A 414 -18.58 2.49 -13.35
CA ALA A 414 -17.49 3.24 -13.96
C ALA A 414 -16.65 2.35 -14.90
N LEU A 415 -16.32 1.12 -14.46
CA LEU A 415 -15.56 0.13 -15.25
C LEU A 415 -16.26 -0.27 -16.56
N GLN A 416 -17.59 -0.26 -16.64
CA GLN A 416 -18.35 -0.47 -17.90
C GLN A 416 -18.00 0.54 -19.01
N SER A 417 -17.38 1.69 -18.68
CA SER A 417 -16.88 2.66 -19.66
C SER A 417 -15.60 2.18 -20.38
N TYR A 418 -14.91 1.19 -19.80
CA TYR A 418 -13.60 0.71 -20.24
C TYR A 418 -13.58 -0.79 -20.54
N ILE A 419 -14.40 -1.58 -19.85
CA ILE A 419 -14.45 -3.04 -19.92
C ILE A 419 -15.86 -3.45 -20.35
N GLY A 420 -16.00 -3.90 -21.61
CA GLY A 420 -17.21 -4.53 -22.13
C GLY A 420 -17.04 -6.05 -22.26
N PRO A 421 -18.08 -6.80 -22.70
CA PRO A 421 -18.02 -8.26 -22.85
C PRO A 421 -16.96 -8.76 -23.86
N SER A 422 -16.50 -7.90 -24.77
CA SER A 422 -15.48 -8.18 -25.79
C SER A 422 -14.05 -7.80 -25.39
N THR A 423 -13.89 -6.89 -24.42
CA THR A 423 -12.60 -6.48 -23.87
C THR A 423 -11.88 -7.70 -23.31
N ILE A 424 -10.57 -7.84 -23.54
CA ILE A 424 -9.77 -8.87 -22.87
C ILE A 424 -9.22 -8.31 -21.55
N VAL A 425 -9.45 -9.02 -20.44
CA VAL A 425 -8.92 -8.65 -19.12
C VAL A 425 -7.73 -9.56 -18.77
N ILE A 426 -6.57 -8.92 -18.60
CA ILE A 426 -5.33 -9.54 -18.13
C ILE A 426 -5.24 -9.43 -16.61
N GLY A 427 -4.74 -10.46 -15.93
CA GLY A 427 -4.41 -10.41 -14.50
C GLY A 427 -3.49 -11.53 -14.02
N HIS A 428 -3.35 -11.64 -12.70
CA HIS A 428 -2.53 -12.65 -12.03
C HIS A 428 -3.28 -13.28 -10.86
N ALA A 429 -3.80 -14.49 -11.03
CA ALA A 429 -4.84 -15.04 -10.15
C ALA A 429 -6.11 -14.14 -10.13
N LEU A 430 -6.49 -13.68 -11.34
CA LEU A 430 -7.52 -12.70 -11.65
C LEU A 430 -8.92 -13.13 -11.18
N GLU A 431 -9.11 -14.41 -10.87
CA GLU A 431 -10.37 -14.88 -10.28
C GLU A 431 -10.63 -14.25 -8.90
N ASN A 432 -9.59 -13.81 -8.18
CA ASN A 432 -9.72 -13.18 -6.87
C ASN A 432 -10.20 -11.73 -6.98
N ASP A 433 -9.67 -10.97 -7.94
CA ASP A 433 -10.12 -9.63 -8.30
C ASP A 433 -11.57 -9.67 -8.79
N LEU A 434 -11.88 -10.56 -9.75
CA LEU A 434 -13.24 -10.70 -10.28
C LEU A 434 -14.24 -11.18 -9.22
N LYS A 435 -13.84 -12.10 -8.31
CA LYS A 435 -14.64 -12.45 -7.12
C LYS A 435 -14.87 -11.26 -6.21
N THR A 436 -13.85 -10.47 -5.89
CA THR A 436 -13.98 -9.35 -4.92
C THR A 436 -14.69 -8.13 -5.52
N LEU A 437 -14.57 -7.90 -6.83
CA LEU A 437 -15.41 -7.03 -7.64
C LEU A 437 -16.84 -7.56 -7.82
N ARG A 438 -17.08 -8.86 -7.60
CA ARG A 438 -18.34 -9.57 -7.90
C ARG A 438 -18.74 -9.40 -9.38
N MET A 439 -17.76 -9.45 -10.27
CA MET A 439 -17.92 -9.35 -11.72
C MET A 439 -17.66 -10.71 -12.36
N ILE A 440 -18.49 -11.06 -13.34
CA ILE A 440 -18.32 -12.23 -14.20
C ILE A 440 -17.89 -11.71 -15.57
N HIS A 441 -16.75 -12.19 -16.07
CA HIS A 441 -16.15 -11.68 -17.31
C HIS A 441 -15.64 -12.85 -18.17
N PRO A 442 -16.03 -12.94 -19.46
CA PRO A 442 -15.78 -14.14 -20.27
C PRO A 442 -14.37 -14.24 -20.87
N ARG A 443 -13.69 -13.11 -21.13
CA ARG A 443 -12.44 -13.04 -21.92
C ARG A 443 -11.23 -12.72 -21.03
N CYS A 444 -10.90 -13.65 -20.16
CA CYS A 444 -9.78 -13.53 -19.23
C CYS A 444 -8.48 -14.14 -19.79
N VAL A 445 -7.34 -13.47 -19.53
CA VAL A 445 -5.97 -14.00 -19.75
C VAL A 445 -5.23 -13.94 -18.42
N ASP A 446 -4.95 -15.09 -17.81
CA ASP A 446 -4.29 -15.15 -16.50
C ASP A 446 -2.83 -15.61 -16.61
N THR A 447 -1.92 -14.80 -16.07
CA THR A 447 -0.48 -15.14 -16.02
C THR A 447 -0.16 -16.37 -15.17
N VAL A 448 -1.07 -16.83 -14.30
CA VAL A 448 -0.98 -18.13 -13.62
C VAL A 448 -0.96 -19.30 -14.61
N GLU A 449 -1.72 -19.22 -15.70
CA GLU A 449 -1.74 -20.26 -16.75
C GLU A 449 -0.64 -20.08 -17.78
N LEU A 450 -0.24 -18.83 -18.08
CA LEU A 450 0.92 -18.57 -18.94
C LEU A 450 2.24 -19.01 -18.28
N PHE A 451 2.31 -19.01 -16.95
CA PHE A 451 3.50 -19.39 -16.18
C PHE A 451 3.16 -20.39 -15.06
N PRO A 452 2.75 -21.63 -15.41
CA PRO A 452 2.22 -22.58 -14.45
C PRO A 452 3.28 -23.02 -13.44
N HIS A 453 2.83 -23.40 -12.24
CA HIS A 453 3.73 -23.96 -11.22
C HIS A 453 4.10 -25.40 -11.59
N HIS A 454 5.37 -25.78 -11.41
CA HIS A 454 5.90 -27.12 -11.76
C HIS A 454 5.26 -28.30 -10.99
N ALA A 455 4.39 -28.02 -10.02
CA ALA A 455 3.66 -28.99 -9.21
C ALA A 455 2.14 -28.97 -9.46
N GLY A 456 1.68 -28.20 -10.47
CA GLY A 456 0.25 -27.98 -10.74
C GLY A 456 -0.46 -27.14 -9.68
N LEU A 457 -1.75 -26.90 -9.91
CA LEU A 457 -2.66 -26.30 -8.93
C LEU A 457 -2.82 -27.22 -7.70
N PRO A 458 -3.09 -26.68 -6.49
CA PRO A 458 -3.35 -25.26 -6.18
C PRO A 458 -2.07 -24.41 -6.03
N TYR A 459 -0.88 -24.95 -6.27
CA TYR A 459 0.35 -24.17 -6.22
C TYR A 459 0.44 -23.22 -7.42
N ARG A 460 0.78 -21.96 -7.16
CA ARG A 460 0.91 -20.91 -8.18
C ARG A 460 2.24 -20.19 -8.03
N ARG A 461 2.82 -19.74 -9.14
CA ARG A 461 4.01 -18.88 -9.14
C ARG A 461 3.59 -17.47 -8.73
N ALA A 462 4.20 -16.87 -7.72
CA ALA A 462 3.85 -15.52 -7.28
C ALA A 462 4.36 -14.44 -8.28
N LEU A 463 3.56 -13.41 -8.55
CA LEU A 463 3.87 -12.31 -9.48
C LEU A 463 5.30 -11.79 -9.35
N ARG A 464 5.71 -11.34 -8.15
CA ARG A 464 7.08 -10.85 -7.87
C ARG A 464 8.21 -11.80 -8.28
N ALA A 465 7.98 -13.12 -8.23
CA ALA A 465 8.95 -14.13 -8.63
C ALA A 465 8.98 -14.34 -10.15
N LEU A 466 7.84 -14.18 -10.84
CA LEU A 466 7.76 -14.14 -12.29
C LEU A 466 8.44 -12.88 -12.84
N VAL A 467 8.11 -11.71 -12.28
CA VAL A 467 8.69 -10.41 -12.64
C VAL A 467 10.21 -10.41 -12.47
N SER A 468 10.71 -10.97 -11.36
CA SER A 468 12.16 -11.09 -11.13
C SER A 468 12.85 -12.08 -12.09
N GLU A 469 12.24 -13.24 -12.37
CA GLU A 469 12.81 -14.24 -13.29
C GLU A 469 12.76 -13.83 -14.77
N LYS A 470 11.66 -13.21 -15.21
CA LYS A 470 11.40 -12.90 -16.63
C LYS A 470 11.86 -11.50 -17.04
N LEU A 471 11.56 -10.50 -16.21
CA LEU A 471 11.78 -9.08 -16.53
C LEU A 471 13.06 -8.52 -15.89
N GLY A 472 13.66 -9.23 -14.92
CA GLY A 472 14.82 -8.76 -14.17
C GLY A 472 14.50 -7.60 -13.20
N GLN A 473 13.22 -7.33 -12.95
CA GLN A 473 12.72 -6.23 -12.13
C GLN A 473 12.42 -6.71 -10.69
N SER A 474 12.16 -5.76 -9.77
CA SER A 474 11.80 -6.05 -8.38
C SER A 474 10.63 -5.16 -7.93
N ILE A 475 9.43 -5.73 -7.98
CA ILE A 475 8.19 -5.17 -7.42
C ILE A 475 8.00 -5.58 -5.95
N GLN A 476 7.06 -4.95 -5.23
CA GLN A 476 6.67 -5.32 -3.85
C GLN A 476 7.87 -5.36 -2.86
N ALA A 477 8.92 -4.57 -3.12
CA ALA A 477 10.24 -4.72 -2.51
C ALA A 477 10.30 -4.40 -0.99
N GLY A 478 9.25 -3.80 -0.42
CA GLY A 478 9.16 -3.44 1.00
C GLY A 478 9.02 -4.62 1.97
N GLY A 479 8.91 -5.86 1.49
CA GLY A 479 8.96 -7.07 2.35
C GLY A 479 7.86 -7.16 3.42
N GLY A 480 6.73 -6.50 3.23
CA GLY A 480 5.64 -6.38 4.21
C GLY A 480 5.81 -5.24 5.22
N THR A 481 6.80 -4.35 5.04
CA THR A 481 6.90 -3.06 5.75
C THR A 481 6.30 -1.90 4.95
N SER A 482 6.31 -2.01 3.62
CA SER A 482 5.37 -1.34 2.72
C SER A 482 4.41 -2.41 2.20
N GLY A 483 3.13 -2.04 2.05
CA GLY A 483 2.19 -2.80 1.25
C GLY A 483 2.49 -2.70 -0.25
N HIS A 484 1.65 -3.35 -1.05
CA HIS A 484 1.75 -3.41 -2.49
C HIS A 484 1.10 -2.17 -3.15
N SER A 485 0.98 -2.22 -4.47
CA SER A 485 0.26 -1.23 -5.25
C SER A 485 -0.28 -1.94 -6.49
N SER A 486 -1.59 -2.18 -6.54
CA SER A 486 -2.32 -2.72 -7.71
C SER A 486 -1.92 -2.06 -9.04
N LEU A 487 -1.59 -0.78 -9.06
CA LEU A 487 -1.08 -0.09 -10.25
C LEU A 487 0.36 -0.52 -10.69
N GLU A 488 1.20 -0.97 -9.76
CA GLU A 488 2.50 -1.63 -10.05
C GLU A 488 2.23 -3.06 -10.55
N ASP A 489 1.38 -3.80 -9.85
CA ASP A 489 1.13 -5.23 -10.11
C ASP A 489 0.35 -5.45 -11.42
N ALA A 490 -0.62 -4.61 -11.77
CA ALA A 490 -1.30 -4.63 -13.08
C ALA A 490 -0.34 -4.34 -14.25
N ARG A 491 0.57 -3.36 -14.10
CA ARG A 491 1.60 -3.05 -15.11
C ARG A 491 2.61 -4.18 -15.25
N ALA A 492 3.08 -4.74 -14.14
CA ALA A 492 4.04 -5.84 -14.13
C ALA A 492 3.43 -7.13 -14.72
N THR A 493 2.14 -7.35 -14.53
CA THR A 493 1.38 -8.44 -15.15
C THR A 493 1.25 -8.25 -16.66
N LEU A 494 0.94 -7.05 -17.14
CA LEU A 494 0.92 -6.74 -18.58
C LEU A 494 2.31 -6.97 -19.21
N ASP A 495 3.39 -6.54 -18.55
CA ASP A 495 4.77 -6.76 -19.02
C ASP A 495 5.17 -8.25 -19.02
N LEU A 496 4.59 -9.09 -18.15
CA LEU A 496 4.74 -10.55 -18.22
C LEU A 496 4.01 -11.16 -19.42
N VAL A 497 2.79 -10.71 -19.75
CA VAL A 497 2.08 -11.15 -20.97
C VAL A 497 2.86 -10.72 -22.22
N ARG A 498 3.39 -9.50 -22.23
CA ARG A 498 4.27 -8.99 -23.29
C ARG A 498 5.55 -9.82 -23.46
N TRP A 499 6.21 -10.17 -22.36
CA TRP A 499 7.36 -11.09 -22.37
C TRP A 499 6.97 -12.46 -22.91
N TYR A 500 5.79 -12.98 -22.52
CA TYR A 500 5.27 -14.25 -23.00
C TYR A 500 5.07 -14.24 -24.53
N LEU A 501 4.44 -13.21 -25.09
CA LEU A 501 4.24 -13.03 -26.53
C LEU A 501 5.55 -12.83 -27.31
N ALA A 502 6.55 -12.20 -26.71
CA ALA A 502 7.86 -11.99 -27.33
C ALA A 502 8.71 -13.27 -27.37
N ASN A 503 8.65 -14.09 -26.31
CA ASN A 503 9.56 -15.21 -26.10
C ASN A 503 8.94 -16.59 -26.37
N THR A 504 7.63 -16.73 -26.26
CA THR A 504 6.88 -17.87 -26.80
C THR A 504 6.31 -17.47 -28.15
N LYS A 505 6.74 -18.14 -29.22
CA LYS A 505 6.18 -17.91 -30.55
C LYS A 505 4.82 -18.59 -30.63
N THR A 506 3.75 -17.89 -30.22
CA THR A 506 2.41 -18.20 -30.73
C THR A 506 2.50 -18.24 -32.25
N ALA A 507 2.05 -19.35 -32.83
CA ALA A 507 2.43 -19.67 -34.20
C ALA A 507 1.83 -18.67 -35.18
N ARG A 508 2.70 -17.86 -35.83
CA ARG A 508 2.37 -17.22 -37.11
C ARG A 508 2.24 -18.31 -38.17
N LEU A 509 1.13 -19.04 -38.12
CA LEU A 509 0.65 -19.82 -39.25
C LEU A 509 0.51 -18.85 -40.43
N PRO A 510 1.22 -19.05 -41.55
CA PRO A 510 1.06 -18.17 -42.69
C PRO A 510 -0.38 -18.32 -43.19
N VAL A 511 -1.11 -17.21 -43.29
CA VAL A 511 -2.42 -17.20 -43.94
C VAL A 511 -2.23 -17.67 -45.37
N SER A 512 -2.68 -18.88 -45.67
CA SER A 512 -2.61 -19.47 -47.00
C SER A 512 -3.44 -18.61 -47.96
N GLN A 513 -2.77 -17.86 -48.83
CA GLN A 513 -3.45 -17.10 -49.87
C GLN A 513 -4.18 -18.09 -50.78
N SER A 514 -5.52 -18.03 -50.76
CA SER A 514 -6.37 -18.81 -51.65
C SER A 514 -6.23 -18.28 -53.08
N SER A 515 -5.25 -18.79 -53.81
CA SER A 515 -5.04 -18.47 -55.23
C SER A 515 -6.24 -18.95 -56.05
N SER A 516 -7.07 -18.01 -56.49
CA SER A 516 -8.24 -18.25 -57.32
C SER A 516 -7.83 -18.63 -58.74
N ASN A 517 -7.63 -19.91 -59.01
CA ASN A 517 -7.49 -20.41 -60.38
C ASN A 517 -8.86 -20.55 -61.03
N THR A 518 -9.20 -19.61 -61.91
CA THR A 518 -10.33 -19.70 -62.85
C THR A 518 -9.86 -20.16 -64.23
N ASN A 519 -10.82 -20.69 -65.01
CA ASN A 519 -10.74 -21.06 -66.43
C ASN A 519 -9.98 -22.36 -66.76
N GLY A 520 -10.61 -23.19 -67.61
CA GLY A 520 -10.08 -24.50 -68.03
C GLY A 520 -11.10 -25.41 -68.76
N THR A 521 -12.05 -24.84 -69.49
CA THR A 521 -13.01 -25.59 -70.32
C THR A 521 -12.38 -26.08 -71.63
N VAL A 522 -12.70 -27.32 -72.04
CA VAL A 522 -13.12 -27.75 -73.40
C VAL A 522 -13.17 -29.30 -73.43
N ASP A 523 -14.39 -29.84 -73.52
CA ASP A 523 -14.95 -30.83 -74.47
C ASP A 523 -14.02 -31.85 -75.20
N PRO A 524 -14.54 -33.03 -75.65
CA PRO A 524 -15.97 -33.38 -75.83
C PRO A 524 -16.50 -34.60 -75.05
#